data_AF-A0AAV5SSM9-F1
#
_entry.id   AF-A0AAV5SSM9-F1
#
_cell.length_a   1.000
_cell.length_b   1.000
_cell.length_c   1.000
_cell.angle_alpha   90.00
_cell.angle_beta   90.00
_cell.angle_gamma   90.00
#
_symmetry.space_group_name_H-M   'P 1'
#
loop_
_entity.id
_entity.type
_entity.pdbx_description
1 polymer ?
#
loop_
_entity_poly.entity_id
_entity_poly.type
_entity_poly.pdbx_seq_one_letter_code
_entity_poly.pdbx_strand_id
1 'polypeptide(L)'
;MRGSAGSVAVLYVYMHSSFGVICLVLAISNFGVSLMFFTWSALPVNLIFDDRVYGEMPGKIVGMVALFFLYGCEYSHIVISFNRLLNVAFPLKAPQWFRRKLTTVLVVFILILSFLEITPYFMQQNECYFTYGFETSLWNFADTDCGRFCS
;
A
#
# COMPACT_ATOMS: atom_id res chain seq x y z
N MET A 1 -4.95 26.86 -24.45
CA MET A 1 -5.59 25.61 -23.96
C MET A 1 -5.12 24.34 -24.72
N ARG A 2 -3.88 24.29 -25.25
CA ARG A 2 -3.36 23.14 -26.05
C ARG A 2 -2.49 22.16 -25.24
N GLY A 3 -2.19 22.46 -23.97
CA GLY A 3 -1.30 21.65 -23.12
C GLY A 3 -1.99 20.48 -22.41
N SER A 4 -3.28 20.58 -22.08
CA SER A 4 -3.95 19.54 -21.27
C SER A 4 -4.18 18.24 -22.06
N ALA A 5 -4.61 18.33 -23.32
CA ALA A 5 -4.86 17.16 -24.17
C ALA A 5 -3.56 16.38 -24.52
N GLY A 6 -2.45 17.10 -24.70
CA GLY A 6 -1.14 16.49 -24.93
C GLY A 6 -0.62 15.75 -23.69
N SER A 7 -0.76 16.35 -22.50
CA SER A 7 -0.39 15.70 -21.24
C SER A 7 -1.23 14.47 -20.95
N VAL A 8 -2.55 14.51 -21.20
CA VAL A 8 -3.44 13.35 -21.02
C VAL A 8 -3.13 12.23 -22.01
N ALA A 9 -2.81 12.55 -23.27
CA ALA A 9 -2.44 11.54 -24.27
C ALA A 9 -1.09 10.87 -23.95
N VAL A 10 -0.10 11.64 -23.46
CA VAL A 10 1.19 11.11 -23.02
C VAL A 10 1.02 10.23 -21.77
N LEU A 11 0.19 10.66 -20.81
CA LEU A 11 -0.16 9.86 -19.63
C LEU A 11 -0.83 8.55 -20.06
N TYR A 12 -1.75 8.61 -21.01
CA TYR A 12 -2.49 7.44 -21.54
C TYR A 12 -1.55 6.40 -22.17
N VAL A 13 -0.57 6.83 -22.99
CA VAL A 13 0.39 5.93 -23.63
C VAL A 13 1.36 5.32 -22.62
N TYR A 14 1.85 6.10 -21.64
CA TYR A 14 2.77 5.60 -20.61
C TYR A 14 2.09 4.68 -19.60
N MET A 15 0.84 4.98 -19.20
CA MET A 15 0.07 4.14 -18.28
C MET A 15 -0.33 2.80 -18.87
N HIS A 16 -0.38 2.68 -20.20
CA HIS A 16 -0.73 1.41 -20.85
C HIS A 16 0.44 0.42 -21.00
N SER A 17 1.65 0.83 -20.58
CA SER A 17 2.83 -0.02 -20.46
C SER A 17 2.80 -0.80 -19.13
N SER A 18 3.42 -1.97 -19.12
CA SER A 18 3.57 -2.84 -17.95
C SER A 18 4.13 -2.08 -16.73
N PHE A 19 5.12 -1.23 -16.98
CA PHE A 19 5.70 -0.36 -15.95
C PHE A 19 4.70 0.69 -15.43
N GLY A 20 3.94 1.31 -16.32
CA GLY A 20 2.97 2.35 -15.96
C GLY A 20 1.84 1.82 -15.09
N VAL A 21 1.35 0.62 -15.37
CA VAL A 21 0.31 -0.05 -14.55
C VAL A 21 0.82 -0.32 -13.13
N ILE A 22 2.05 -0.80 -12.98
CA ILE A 22 2.62 -1.06 -11.65
C ILE A 22 2.84 0.25 -10.89
N CYS A 23 3.30 1.31 -11.57
CA CYS A 23 3.40 2.65 -10.95
C CYS A 23 2.03 3.20 -10.54
N LEU A 24 0.96 2.91 -11.28
CA LEU A 24 -0.40 3.29 -10.88
C LEU A 24 -0.82 2.57 -9.60
N VAL A 25 -0.51 1.27 -9.46
CA VAL A 25 -0.77 0.52 -8.22
C VAL A 25 -0.03 1.16 -7.05
N LEU A 26 1.27 1.47 -7.22
CA LEU A 26 2.05 2.18 -6.21
C LEU A 26 1.45 3.54 -5.85
N ALA A 27 0.96 4.30 -6.83
CA ALA A 27 0.34 5.61 -6.60
C ALA A 27 -0.97 5.49 -5.81
N ILE A 28 -1.80 4.49 -6.14
CA ILE A 28 -3.05 4.19 -5.41
C ILE A 28 -2.72 3.80 -3.96
N SER A 29 -1.72 2.93 -3.76
CA SER A 29 -1.29 2.52 -2.43
C SER A 29 -0.76 3.69 -1.60
N ASN A 30 0.12 4.53 -2.16
CA ASN A 30 0.62 5.73 -1.48
C ASN A 30 -0.52 6.70 -1.14
N PHE A 31 -1.46 6.91 -2.07
CA PHE A 31 -2.64 7.72 -1.80
C PHE A 31 -3.47 7.16 -0.65
N GLY A 32 -3.66 5.84 -0.60
CA GLY A 32 -4.35 5.15 0.49
C GLY A 32 -3.67 5.39 1.84
N VAL A 33 -2.35 5.21 1.94
CA VAL A 33 -1.58 5.48 3.17
C VAL A 33 -1.74 6.95 3.58
N SER A 34 -1.49 7.89 2.65
CA SER A 34 -1.61 9.32 2.95
C SER A 34 -3.02 9.72 3.39
N LEU A 35 -4.05 9.14 2.79
CA LEU A 35 -5.44 9.37 3.19
C LEU A 35 -5.66 8.91 4.63
N MET A 36 -5.23 7.70 4.99
CA MET A 36 -5.36 7.17 6.36
C MET A 36 -4.64 8.06 7.38
N PHE A 37 -3.41 8.48 7.09
CA PHE A 37 -2.64 9.37 7.96
C PHE A 37 -3.31 10.73 8.11
N PHE A 38 -3.84 11.29 7.02
CA PHE A 38 -4.55 12.56 7.09
C PHE A 38 -5.85 12.43 7.91
N THR A 39 -6.66 11.40 7.66
CA THR A 39 -7.97 11.24 8.31
C THR A 39 -7.89 10.77 9.75
N TRP A 40 -6.88 9.96 10.10
CA TRP A 40 -6.81 9.28 11.39
C TRP A 40 -5.71 9.82 12.31
N SER A 41 -4.63 10.38 11.76
CA SER A 41 -3.52 10.92 12.56
C SER A 41 -3.53 12.45 12.66
N ALA A 42 -3.87 13.15 11.56
CA ALA A 42 -3.81 14.61 11.51
C ALA A 42 -5.11 15.29 11.96
N LEU A 43 -6.26 14.67 11.70
CA LEU A 43 -7.53 15.14 12.23
C LEU A 43 -7.61 14.78 13.73
N PRO A 44 -8.06 15.69 14.60
CA PRO A 44 -8.21 15.41 16.02
C PRO A 44 -9.47 14.57 16.24
N VAL A 45 -9.42 13.30 15.80
CA VAL A 45 -10.54 12.36 15.91
C VAL A 45 -10.95 12.22 17.37
N ASN A 46 -10.00 12.35 18.31
CA ASN A 46 -10.26 12.41 19.75
C ASN A 46 -11.18 13.54 20.22
N LEU A 47 -11.10 14.72 19.58
CA LEU A 47 -11.99 15.83 19.93
C LEU A 47 -13.44 15.57 19.50
N ILE A 48 -13.65 14.62 18.58
CA ILE A 48 -14.97 14.25 18.04
C ILE A 48 -15.46 12.94 18.66
N PHE A 49 -14.55 11.99 18.90
CA PHE A 49 -14.78 10.65 19.43
C PHE A 49 -13.69 10.36 20.45
N ASP A 50 -14.05 10.24 21.73
CA ASP A 50 -13.17 9.96 22.91
C ASP A 50 -11.86 9.21 22.61
N ASP A 51 -10.76 9.50 23.32
CA ASP A 51 -9.40 8.97 23.05
C ASP A 51 -9.34 7.44 22.93
N ARG A 52 -10.32 6.72 23.50
CA ARG A 52 -10.48 5.26 23.40
C ARG A 52 -10.69 4.76 21.98
N VAL A 53 -11.20 5.60 21.07
CA VAL A 53 -11.53 5.23 19.68
C VAL A 53 -10.32 4.73 18.89
N TYR A 54 -9.12 5.17 19.25
CA TYR A 54 -7.88 4.70 18.64
C TYR A 54 -7.49 3.26 19.01
N GLY A 55 -7.82 2.81 20.22
CA GLY A 55 -7.53 1.45 20.70
C GLY A 55 -8.68 0.46 20.50
N GLU A 56 -9.90 0.97 20.31
CA GLU A 56 -11.08 0.17 20.05
C GLU A 56 -11.16 -0.35 18.61
N MET A 57 -12.18 -1.16 18.31
CA MET A 57 -12.38 -1.80 17.00
C MET A 57 -12.20 -0.83 15.80
N PRO A 58 -12.68 0.43 15.82
CA PRO A 58 -12.47 1.35 14.71
C PRO A 58 -10.99 1.62 14.40
N GLY A 59 -10.18 1.89 15.42
CA GLY A 59 -8.75 2.14 15.25
C GLY A 59 -7.98 0.92 14.75
N LYS A 60 -8.37 -0.27 15.20
CA LYS A 60 -7.81 -1.53 14.69
C LYS A 60 -8.13 -1.74 13.21
N ILE A 61 -9.36 -1.49 12.79
CA ILE A 61 -9.76 -1.58 11.38
C ILE A 61 -8.97 -0.59 10.52
N VAL A 62 -8.85 0.66 10.97
CA VAL A 62 -8.10 1.68 10.23
C VAL A 62 -6.63 1.28 10.10
N GLY A 63 -6.02 0.76 11.17
CA GLY A 63 -4.65 0.26 11.10
C GLY A 63 -4.47 -0.93 10.15
N MET A 64 -5.43 -1.86 10.09
CA MET A 64 -5.41 -2.94 9.10
C MET A 64 -5.47 -2.42 7.67
N VAL A 65 -6.35 -1.44 7.41
CA VAL A 65 -6.45 -0.79 6.09
C VAL A 65 -5.17 -0.04 5.74
N ALA A 66 -4.56 0.65 6.71
CA ALA A 66 -3.29 1.35 6.52
C ALA A 66 -2.15 0.36 6.19
N LEU A 67 -2.06 -0.77 6.90
CA LEU A 67 -1.09 -1.84 6.61
C LEU A 67 -1.29 -2.43 5.22
N PHE A 68 -2.54 -2.57 4.74
CA PHE A 68 -2.80 -3.07 3.39
C PHE A 68 -2.19 -2.20 2.32
N PHE A 69 -2.37 -0.89 2.44
CA PHE A 69 -1.77 0.03 1.51
C PHE A 69 -0.25 0.11 1.67
N LEU A 70 0.27 0.01 2.90
CA LEU A 70 1.70 -0.01 3.16
C LEU A 70 2.40 -1.21 2.49
N TYR A 71 1.93 -2.43 2.74
CA TYR A 71 2.46 -3.63 2.08
C TYR A 71 2.27 -3.58 0.56
N GLY A 72 1.14 -3.03 0.09
CA GLY A 72 0.93 -2.78 -1.33
C GLY A 72 2.01 -1.88 -1.95
N CYS A 73 2.47 -0.85 -1.24
CA CYS A 73 3.61 -0.02 -1.66
C CYS A 73 4.91 -0.83 -1.71
N GLU A 74 5.23 -1.58 -0.65
CA GLU A 74 6.47 -2.37 -0.55
C GLU A 74 6.59 -3.40 -1.69
N TYR A 75 5.57 -4.22 -1.88
CA TYR A 75 5.55 -5.21 -2.96
C TYR A 75 5.58 -4.55 -4.35
N SER A 76 4.92 -3.39 -4.52
CA SER A 76 5.02 -2.62 -5.76
C SER A 76 6.47 -2.15 -6.01
N HIS A 77 7.20 -1.69 -5.00
CA HIS A 77 8.61 -1.30 -5.13
C HIS A 77 9.51 -2.48 -5.52
N ILE A 78 9.27 -3.66 -4.96
CA ILE A 78 10.00 -4.89 -5.33
C ILE A 78 9.77 -5.21 -6.80
N VAL A 79 8.51 -5.23 -7.25
CA VAL A 79 8.16 -5.55 -8.64
C VAL A 79 8.72 -4.50 -9.61
N ILE A 80 8.66 -3.22 -9.26
CA ILE A 80 9.26 -2.12 -10.06
C ILE A 80 10.76 -2.32 -10.21
N SER A 81 11.45 -2.61 -9.11
CA SER A 81 12.90 -2.84 -9.08
C SER A 81 13.27 -4.05 -9.93
N PHE A 82 12.52 -5.15 -9.80
CA PHE A 82 12.72 -6.36 -10.60
C PHE A 82 12.47 -6.12 -12.09
N ASN A 83 11.42 -5.37 -12.43
CA ASN A 83 11.15 -4.96 -13.81
C ASN A 83 12.31 -4.14 -14.38
N ARG A 84 12.89 -3.21 -13.61
CA ARG A 84 14.06 -2.43 -14.03
C ARG A 84 15.30 -3.30 -14.21
N LEU A 85 15.57 -4.20 -13.26
CA LEU A 85 16.69 -5.14 -13.34
C LEU A 85 16.63 -5.98 -14.63
N LEU A 86 15.47 -6.56 -14.95
CA LEU A 86 15.32 -7.38 -16.16
C LEU A 86 15.48 -6.58 -17.46
N ASN A 87 14.99 -5.34 -17.50
CA ASN A 87 15.17 -4.48 -18.67
C ASN A 87 16.65 -4.09 -18.90
N VAL A 88 17.44 -3.93 -17.83
CA VAL A 88 18.87 -3.63 -17.93
C VAL A 88 19.71 -4.87 -18.23
N ALA A 89 19.42 -5.99 -17.54
CA ALA A 89 20.18 -7.24 -17.69
C ALA A 89 19.88 -7.96 -19.01
N PHE A 90 18.63 -7.88 -19.51
CA PHE A 90 18.18 -8.60 -20.69
C PHE A 90 17.37 -7.70 -21.65
N PRO A 91 17.98 -6.66 -22.25
CA PRO A 91 17.27 -5.65 -23.02
C PRO A 91 16.52 -6.19 -24.24
N LEU A 92 16.98 -7.31 -24.84
CA LEU A 92 16.33 -7.94 -25.99
C LEU A 92 15.16 -8.86 -25.62
N LYS A 93 15.18 -9.44 -24.40
CA LYS A 93 14.18 -10.42 -23.94
C LYS A 93 13.12 -9.80 -23.02
N ALA A 94 13.47 -8.77 -22.26
CA ALA A 94 12.57 -8.11 -21.33
C ALA A 94 11.30 -7.56 -22.01
N PRO A 95 11.34 -6.90 -23.17
CA PRO A 95 10.12 -6.45 -23.85
C PRO A 95 9.19 -7.61 -24.26
N GLN A 96 9.75 -8.80 -24.48
CA GLN A 96 8.98 -9.99 -24.83
C GLN A 96 8.33 -10.65 -23.61
N TRP A 97 8.98 -10.58 -22.45
CA TRP A 97 8.49 -11.10 -21.17
C TRP A 97 7.43 -10.19 -20.55
N PHE A 98 7.62 -8.87 -20.56
CA PHE A 98 6.70 -7.89 -19.97
C PHE A 98 5.48 -7.59 -20.85
N ARG A 99 4.75 -8.63 -21.24
CA ARG A 99 3.43 -8.52 -21.88
C ARG A 99 2.36 -8.18 -20.84
N ARG A 100 1.24 -7.59 -21.30
CA ARG A 100 0.07 -7.24 -20.45
C ARG A 100 -0.35 -8.38 -19.50
N LYS A 101 -0.31 -9.64 -19.94
CA LYS A 101 -0.64 -10.81 -19.12
C LYS A 101 0.26 -10.95 -17.88
N LEU A 102 1.58 -10.79 -18.04
CA LEU A 102 2.52 -10.87 -16.92
C LEU A 102 2.28 -9.72 -15.94
N THR A 103 2.02 -8.52 -16.44
CA THR A 103 1.70 -7.36 -15.60
C THR A 103 0.45 -7.59 -14.76
N THR A 104 -0.61 -8.15 -15.35
CA THR A 104 -1.81 -8.52 -14.60
C THR A 104 -1.49 -9.55 -13.52
N VAL A 105 -0.69 -10.57 -13.82
CA VAL A 105 -0.25 -11.57 -12.83
C VAL A 105 0.55 -10.92 -11.70
N LEU A 106 1.46 -9.99 -12.01
CA LEU A 106 2.26 -9.27 -11.01
C LEU A 106 1.40 -8.38 -10.10
N VAL A 107 0.40 -7.70 -10.66
CA VAL A 107 -0.54 -6.89 -9.87
C VAL A 107 -1.38 -7.77 -8.95
N VAL A 108 -1.93 -8.88 -9.47
CA VAL A 108 -2.66 -9.84 -8.65
C VAL A 108 -1.76 -10.42 -7.55
N PHE A 109 -0.50 -10.71 -7.87
CA PHE A 109 0.48 -11.20 -6.91
C PHE A 109 0.74 -10.18 -5.78
N ILE A 110 0.93 -8.90 -6.10
CA ILE A 110 1.06 -7.82 -5.10
C ILE A 110 -0.14 -7.84 -4.15
N LEU A 111 -1.36 -7.81 -4.70
CA LEU A 111 -2.58 -7.75 -3.88
C LEU A 111 -2.77 -8.99 -3.00
N ILE A 112 -2.46 -10.18 -3.52
CA ILE A 112 -2.54 -11.43 -2.76
C ILE A 112 -1.53 -11.44 -1.62
N LEU A 113 -0.27 -11.07 -1.87
CA LEU A 113 0.74 -11.02 -0.80
C LEU A 113 0.38 -10.00 0.27
N SER A 114 -0.02 -8.79 -0.13
CA SER A 114 -0.51 -7.76 0.80
C SER A 114 -1.68 -8.28 1.65
N PHE A 115 -2.61 -9.03 1.07
CA PHE A 115 -3.74 -9.59 1.81
C PHE A 115 -3.33 -10.74 2.75
N LEU A 116 -2.43 -11.63 2.30
CA LEU A 116 -1.92 -12.73 3.12
C LEU A 116 -1.18 -12.24 4.36
N GLU A 117 -0.40 -11.17 4.22
CA GLU A 117 0.37 -10.59 5.32
C GLU A 117 -0.52 -9.94 6.39
N ILE A 118 -1.72 -9.49 6.01
CA ILE A 118 -2.68 -8.88 6.94
C ILE A 118 -3.60 -9.91 7.59
N THR A 119 -3.73 -11.09 7.00
CA THR A 119 -4.56 -12.18 7.51
C THR A 119 -4.36 -12.50 9.00
N PRO A 120 -3.13 -12.56 9.58
CA PRO A 120 -2.95 -12.78 11.01
C PRO A 120 -3.63 -11.71 11.88
N TYR A 121 -3.62 -10.45 11.46
CA TYR A 121 -4.30 -9.35 12.17
C TYR A 121 -5.83 -9.48 12.13
N PHE A 122 -6.39 -10.11 11.09
CA PHE A 122 -7.82 -10.43 11.04
C PHE A 122 -8.21 -11.55 12.00
N MET A 123 -7.37 -12.57 12.15
CA MET A 123 -7.68 -13.74 12.98
C MET A 123 -7.46 -13.48 14.47
N GLN A 124 -6.47 -12.67 14.82
CA GLN A 124 -6.05 -12.42 16.20
C GLN A 124 -6.24 -10.95 16.60
N GLN A 125 -7.42 -10.38 16.34
CA GLN A 125 -7.72 -8.95 16.55
C GLN A 125 -7.47 -8.42 17.98
N ASN A 126 -7.48 -9.32 18.98
CA ASN A 126 -7.24 -8.97 20.38
C ASN A 126 -5.76 -8.96 20.75
N GLU A 127 -4.93 -9.74 20.06
CA GLU A 127 -3.51 -9.90 20.37
C GLU A 127 -2.63 -9.17 19.35
N CYS A 128 -2.94 -9.26 18.06
CA CYS A 128 -2.19 -8.62 16.98
C CYS A 128 -3.03 -7.49 16.39
N TYR A 129 -2.67 -6.24 16.68
CA TYR A 129 -3.27 -5.08 16.06
C TYR A 129 -2.23 -4.00 15.79
N PHE A 130 -2.55 -3.13 14.83
CA PHE A 130 -1.76 -1.96 14.50
C PHE A 130 -2.67 -0.75 14.70
N THR A 131 -2.25 0.19 15.55
CA THR A 131 -3.09 1.33 15.94
C THR A 131 -2.24 2.58 16.05
N TYR A 132 -2.89 3.73 15.84
CA TYR A 132 -2.25 5.03 16.03
C TYR A 132 -2.30 5.43 17.51
N GLY A 133 -1.15 5.67 18.12
CA GLY A 133 -1.04 6.21 19.46
C GLY A 133 -0.95 7.73 19.42
N PHE A 134 -2.01 8.44 19.83
CA PHE A 134 -2.08 9.91 19.82
C PHE A 134 -0.96 10.56 20.64
N GLU A 135 -0.74 10.08 21.87
CA GLU A 135 0.31 10.58 22.78
C GLU A 135 1.70 10.53 22.15
N THR A 136 2.00 9.47 21.43
CA THR A 136 3.30 9.29 20.75
C THR A 136 3.33 9.86 19.33
N SER A 137 2.16 10.17 18.76
CA SER A 137 1.96 10.52 17.34
C SER A 137 2.58 9.51 16.38
N LEU A 138 2.54 8.22 16.74
CA LEU A 138 3.15 7.11 16.02
C LEU A 138 2.14 6.00 15.80
N TRP A 139 2.28 5.31 14.68
CA TRP A 139 1.59 4.05 14.46
C TRP A 139 2.43 2.93 15.05
N ASN A 140 1.85 2.16 15.96
CA ASN A 140 2.54 1.11 16.69
C ASN A 140 1.78 -0.21 16.57
N PHE A 141 2.56 -1.30 16.54
CA PHE A 141 2.02 -2.63 16.77
C PHE A 141 1.64 -2.79 18.24
N ALA A 142 0.69 -3.69 18.50
CA ALA A 142 0.26 -4.03 19.86
C ALA A 142 1.45 -4.47 20.73
N ASP A 143 1.49 -4.03 21.98
CA ASP A 143 2.51 -4.47 22.94
C ASP A 143 2.16 -5.85 23.55
N THR A 144 2.01 -6.83 22.67
CA THR A 144 1.76 -8.24 22.98
C THR A 144 2.86 -9.09 22.35
N ASP A 145 2.97 -10.36 22.74
CA ASP A 145 3.96 -11.27 22.15
C ASP A 145 3.81 -11.38 20.61
N CYS A 146 2.57 -11.34 20.11
CA CYS A 146 2.31 -11.31 18.67
C CYS A 146 2.74 -10.00 18.01
N GLY A 147 2.32 -8.86 18.58
CA GLY A 147 2.64 -7.56 17.99
C GLY A 147 4.14 -7.27 17.99
N ARG A 148 4.89 -7.75 18.99
CA ARG A 148 6.36 -7.69 19.04
C ARG A 148 7.06 -8.61 18.04
N PHE A 149 6.44 -9.73 17.68
CA PHE A 149 6.98 -10.60 16.63
C PHE A 149 6.78 -9.99 15.24
N CYS A 150 5.68 -9.24 15.05
CA CYS A 150 5.32 -8.62 13.78
C CYS A 150 5.87 -7.20 13.59
N SER A 151 6.41 -6.56 14.63
CA SER A 151 7.03 -5.23 14.59
C SER A 151 8.44 -5.23 14.03
#